data_AF-R9MHY0-F1
#
_entry.id   AF-R9MHY0-F1
#
_cell.length_a   1.000
_cell.length_b   1.000
_cell.length_c   1.000
_cell.angle_alpha   90.00
_cell.angle_beta   90.00
_cell.angle_gamma   90.00
#
_symmetry.space_group_name_H-M   'P 1'
#
loop_
_entity.id
_entity.type
_entity.pdbx_description
1 polymer ?
#
loop_
_entity_poly.entity_id
_entity_poly.type
_entity_poly.pdbx_seq_one_letter_code
_entity_poly.pdbx_strand_id
1 'polypeptide(L)' 'MQDASDGEKELNDTVKAALRQIEDKKYESALVAKGITKQQIRKFGFAFCGKKVLIGSGL' A
#
# COMPACT_ATOMS: atom_id res chain seq x y z
N MET A 1 25.10 1.99 17.14
CA MET A 1 23.80 2.64 17.40
C MET A 1 22.86 2.09 16.35
N GLN A 2 21.98 1.17 16.73
CA GLN A 2 21.02 0.57 15.80
C GLN A 2 19.71 1.32 16.02
N ASP A 3 19.60 2.46 15.36
CA ASP A 3 18.50 3.39 15.51
C ASP A 3 17.21 2.75 15.00
N ALA A 4 16.24 2.59 15.91
CA ALA A 4 14.91 2.06 15.64
C ALA A 4 14.09 2.85 14.60
N SER A 5 14.67 3.91 14.01
CA SER A 5 14.07 4.80 13.01
C SER A 5 14.28 4.33 11.56
N ASP A 6 15.25 3.44 11.30
CA ASP A 6 15.55 2.98 9.93
C ASP A 6 14.41 2.15 9.33
N GLY A 7 13.86 1.22 10.13
CA GLY A 7 12.76 0.37 9.72
C GLY A 7 11.45 1.13 9.46
N GLU A 8 11.18 2.23 10.16
CA GLU A 8 9.98 3.04 9.91
C GLU A 8 10.07 3.82 8.60
N LYS A 9 11.27 4.29 8.23
CA LYS A 9 11.54 4.95 6.95
C LYS A 9 11.41 3.97 5.79
N GLU A 10 12.03 2.80 5.88
CA GLU A 10 11.94 1.76 4.85
C GLU A 10 10.51 1.24 4.68
N LEU A 11 9.78 1.05 5.77
CA LEU A 11 8.38 0.63 5.71
C LEU A 11 7.50 1.68 5.02
N ASN A 12 7.64 2.96 5.38
CA ASN A 12 6.85 4.03 4.76
C ASN A 12 7.16 4.17 3.27
N ASP A 13 8.44 4.08 2.90
CA ASP A 13 8.88 4.10 1.50
C ASP A 13 8.31 2.91 0.72
N THR A 14 8.32 1.72 1.33
CA THR A 14 7.73 0.50 0.77
C THR A 14 6.21 0.63 0.60
N VAL A 15 5.49 1.19 1.58
CA VAL A 15 4.04 1.46 1.46
C VAL A 15 3.78 2.43 0.31
N LYS A 16 4.56 3.51 0.20
CA LYS A 16 4.41 4.49 -0.89
C LYS A 16 4.69 3.87 -2.25
N ALA A 17 5.73 3.06 -2.37
CA ALA A 17 6.04 2.33 -3.60
C ALA A 17 4.92 1.35 -3.98
N ALA A 18 4.36 0.63 -3.00
CA ALA A 18 3.24 -0.28 -3.21
C ALA A 18 1.96 0.47 -3.65
N LEU A 19 1.62 1.58 -3.00
CA LEU A 19 0.49 2.42 -3.38
C LEU A 19 0.67 2.98 -4.80
N ARG A 20 1.87 3.45 -5.13
CA ARG A 20 2.20 3.94 -6.47
C ARG A 20 2.09 2.85 -7.52
N GLN A 21 2.50 1.61 -7.22
CA GLN A 21 2.27 0.48 -8.12
C GLN A 21 0.78 0.14 -8.29
N ILE A 22 -0.03 0.27 -7.23
CA ILE A 22 -1.47 0.04 -7.31
C ILE A 22 -2.15 1.08 -8.20
N GLU A 23 -1.71 2.34 -8.11
CA GLU A 23 -2.20 3.45 -8.90
C GLU A 23 -1.76 3.37 -10.36
N ASP A 24 -0.48 3.08 -10.61
CA ASP A 24 0.11 2.94 -11.95
C ASP A 24 -0.52 1.77 -12.72
N LYS A 25 -0.66 0.61 -12.07
CA LYS A 25 -1.29 -0.57 -12.68
C LYS A 25 -2.80 -0.45 -12.82
N LYS A 26 -3.41 0.60 -12.26
CA LYS A 26 -4.86 0.85 -12.30
C LYS A 26 -5.66 -0.44 -12.05
N TYR A 27 -5.32 -1.20 -11.00
CA TYR A 27 -6.08 -2.40 -10.66
C TYR A 27 -7.57 -2.08 -10.41
N GLU A 28 -7.85 -0.85 -9.96
CA GLU A 28 -9.22 -0.33 -9.89
C GLU A 28 -9.92 -0.34 -11.25
N SER A 29 -9.23 -0.07 -12.37
CA SER A 29 -9.84 -0.07 -13.71
C SER A 29 -10.24 -1.48 -14.14
N ALA A 30 -9.46 -2.50 -13.79
CA ALA A 30 -9.85 -3.89 -14.02
C ALA A 30 -11.06 -4.30 -13.16
N LEU A 31 -11.16 -3.81 -11.93
CA LEU A 31 -12.28 -4.05 -11.02
C LEU A 31 -13.54 -3.28 -11.47
N VAL A 32 -13.40 -2.03 -11.91
CA VAL A 32 -14.47 -1.22 -12.49
C VAL A 32 -14.95 -1.82 -13.80
N ALA A 33 -14.04 -2.31 -14.66
CA ALA A 33 -14.40 -3.02 -15.88
C ALA A 33 -15.17 -4.34 -15.59
N LYS A 34 -14.92 -4.96 -14.43
CA LYS A 34 -15.72 -6.08 -13.91
C LYS A 34 -17.07 -5.66 -13.31
N GLY A 35 -17.40 -4.38 -13.27
CA GLY A 35 -18.64 -3.85 -12.70
C GLY A 35 -18.58 -3.48 -11.21
N ILE A 36 -17.39 -3.44 -10.61
CA ILE A 36 -17.22 -3.06 -9.20
C ILE A 36 -17.13 -1.55 -9.09
N THR A 37 -18.05 -0.95 -8.34
CA THR A 37 -18.09 0.50 -8.12
C THR A 37 -16.90 0.97 -7.28
N LYS A 38 -16.30 2.12 -7.63
CA LYS A 38 -15.16 2.69 -6.91
C LYS A 38 -15.38 2.86 -5.40
N GLN A 39 -16.63 3.08 -4.95
CA GLN A 39 -16.97 3.14 -3.51
C GLN A 39 -16.71 1.83 -2.76
N GLN A 40 -16.77 0.68 -3.44
CA GLN A 40 -16.46 -0.63 -2.87
C GLN A 40 -14.97 -0.98 -3.00
N ILE A 41 -14.22 -0.24 -3.83
CA ILE A 41 -12.79 -0.48 -4.07
C ILE A 41 -11.99 0.28 -3.00
N ARG A 42 -11.59 -0.44 -1.96
CA ARG A 42 -10.68 0.08 -0.93
C ARG A 42 -9.25 -0.34 -1.25
N LYS A 43 -8.35 0.63 -1.32
CA LYS A 43 -6.93 0.39 -1.55
C LYS A 43 -6.21 0.34 -0.20
N PHE A 44 -5.49 -0.74 0.04
CA PHE A 44 -4.66 -0.91 1.23
C PHE A 44 -3.23 -1.20 0.82
N GLY A 45 -2.28 -0.47 1.40
CA GLY A 45 -0.86 -0.75 1.26
C GLY A 45 -0.37 -1.55 2.47
N PHE A 46 0.20 -2.72 2.23
CA PHE A 46 0.83 -3.53 3.28
C PHE A 46 2.34 -3.43 3.12
N ALA A 47 3.05 -3.01 4.17
CA ALA A 47 4.51 -3.09 4.23
C ALA A 47 4.93 -4.03 5.36
N PHE A 48 5.89 -4.90 5.03
CA PHE A 48 6.42 -5.91 5.93
C PHE A 48 7.88 -5.61 6.21
N CYS A 49 8.26 -5.56 7.50
CA CYS A 49 9.65 -5.47 7.94
C CYS A 49 9.88 -6.57 8.98
N GLY A 50 10.34 -7.73 8.50
CA GLY A 50 10.53 -8.93 9.31
C GLY A 50 9.24 -9.41 9.97
N LYS A 51 9.15 -9.30 11.31
CA LYS A 51 7.97 -9.67 12.10
C LYS A 51 6.95 -8.53 12.29
N LYS A 52 7.27 -7.32 11.82
CA LYS A 52 6.39 -6.15 11.92
C LYS A 52 5.67 -5.94 10.60
N VAL A 53 4.36 -5.72 10.67
CA VAL A 53 3.53 -5.35 9.52
C VAL A 53 2.92 -3.98 9.78
N LEU A 54 3.05 -3.07 8.82
CA LEU A 54 2.37 -1.79 8.82
C LEU A 54 1.31 -1.81 7.71
N ILE A 55 0.10 -1.44 8.09
CA ILE A 55 -1.05 -1.37 7.19
C ILE A 55 -1.39 0.10 7.02
N GLY A 56 -1.12 0.64 5.83
CA GLY A 56 -1.53 1.97 5.43
C GLY A 56 -2.89 1.90 4.74
N SER A 57 -3.92 2.50 5.35
CA SER A 57 -5.18 2.79 4.66
C SER A 57 -5.02 4.08 3.86
N GLY A 58 -5.16 4.01 2.53
CA GLY A 58 -5.22 5.21 1.69
C GLY A 58 -6.58 5.87 1.88
N LEU A 59 -6.61 6.93 2.69
CA LEU A 59 -7.75 7.84 2.81
C LEU A 59 -7.36 9.20 2.24
#